data_AF-A0A4S1FPL9-F1
#
_entry.id   AF-A0A4S1FPL9-F1
#
_cell.length_a   1.000
_cell.length_b   1.000
_cell.length_c   1.000
_cell.angle_alpha   90.00
_cell.angle_beta   90.00
_cell.angle_gamma   90.00
#
_symmetry.space_group_name_H-M   'P 1'
#
loop_
_entity.id
_entity.type
_entity.pdbx_description
1 polymer ?
#
loop_
_entity_poly.entity_id
_entity_poly.type
_entity_poly.pdbx_seq_one_letter_code
_entity_poly.pdbx_strand_id
1 'polypeptide(L)'
;MVNLTPNIGKDDGTGKDERSGKFLPGHKGFKKVGSRSKVSRQAIDMANEHAVTAMNMLVGAMMGGDLKAAEILLKYGVDAFLPKSRTVELPDVPENPTSEELAKTVLQAAWAGEISPDEAKQLLEAITASKNIVEDADLLRRVERLEVTKRG
;
A
#
# COMPACT_ATOMS: atom_id res chain seq x y z
N MET A 1 17.01 23.97 1.53
CA MET A 1 17.34 23.35 0.23
C MET A 1 18.63 22.57 0.40
N VAL A 2 18.57 21.24 0.40
CA VAL A 2 19.80 20.42 0.45
C VAL A 2 20.36 20.37 -0.97
N ASN A 3 21.49 21.03 -1.20
CA ASN A 3 22.21 20.96 -2.47
C ASN A 3 22.80 19.54 -2.63
N LEU A 4 22.09 18.68 -3.37
CA LEU A 4 22.73 17.51 -3.97
C LEU A 4 23.52 17.99 -5.18
N THR A 5 24.76 18.43 -4.97
CA THR A 5 25.73 18.44 -6.07
C THR A 5 25.86 16.99 -6.57
N PRO A 6 25.68 16.73 -7.88
CA PRO A 6 25.95 15.40 -8.39
C PRO A 6 27.40 15.06 -8.07
N ASN A 7 27.65 13.89 -7.50
CA ASN A 7 29.00 13.35 -7.39
C ASN A 7 29.48 13.02 -8.81
N ILE A 8 30.04 14.03 -9.50
CA ILE A 8 30.57 13.89 -10.85
C ILE A 8 31.91 13.16 -10.69
N GLY A 9 31.86 11.84 -10.77
CA GLY A 9 33.05 10.99 -10.78
C GLY A 9 34.02 11.40 -11.89
N LYS A 10 35.31 11.15 -11.68
CA LYS A 10 36.36 11.57 -12.62
C LYS A 10 36.60 10.46 -13.65
N ASP A 11 36.33 10.76 -14.92
CA ASP A 11 36.42 9.77 -16.01
C ASP A 11 37.88 9.35 -16.27
N ASP A 12 38.12 8.04 -16.32
CA ASP A 12 39.40 7.40 -16.65
C ASP A 12 39.66 7.28 -18.16
N GLY A 13 38.77 7.84 -18.99
CA GLY A 13 38.83 7.78 -20.45
C GLY A 13 38.18 6.52 -21.04
N THR A 14 37.74 5.60 -20.19
CA THR A 14 36.94 4.43 -20.58
C THR A 14 35.48 4.52 -20.14
N GLY A 15 35.07 5.67 -19.58
CA GLY A 15 33.73 5.90 -19.05
C GLY A 15 33.52 5.32 -17.64
N LYS A 16 34.61 5.03 -16.92
CA LYS A 16 34.61 4.60 -15.52
C LYS A 16 35.24 5.67 -14.65
N ASP A 17 34.85 5.68 -13.40
CA ASP A 17 35.41 6.55 -12.38
C ASP A 17 36.81 6.06 -11.99
N GLU A 18 37.83 6.93 -12.13
CA GLU A 18 39.24 6.64 -11.84
C GLU A 18 39.48 6.09 -10.44
N ARG A 19 38.65 6.45 -9.45
CA ARG A 19 38.87 6.09 -8.03
C ARG A 19 38.21 4.77 -7.67
N SER A 20 37.03 4.50 -8.24
CA SER A 20 36.19 3.36 -7.86
C SER A 20 36.15 2.25 -8.91
N GLY A 21 36.61 2.50 -10.13
CA GLY A 21 36.51 1.57 -11.26
C GLY A 21 35.07 1.27 -11.70
N LYS A 22 34.08 1.97 -11.12
CA LYS A 22 32.67 1.84 -11.46
C LYS A 22 32.37 2.68 -12.67
N PHE A 23 31.42 2.26 -13.51
CA PHE A 23 30.95 3.08 -14.62
C PHE A 23 30.40 4.42 -14.10
N LEU A 24 30.58 5.49 -14.88
CA LEU A 24 29.97 6.79 -14.59
C LEU A 24 28.47 6.80 -14.96
N PRO A 25 27.64 7.61 -14.27
CA PRO A 25 26.22 7.76 -14.62
C PRO A 25 26.04 8.11 -16.10
N GLY A 26 25.18 7.38 -16.81
CA GLY A 26 24.95 7.57 -18.26
C GLY A 26 25.87 6.76 -19.19
N HIS A 27 26.83 6.01 -18.64
CA HIS A 27 27.68 5.12 -19.44
C HIS A 27 26.87 3.98 -20.09
N LYS A 28 27.19 3.59 -21.33
CA LYS A 28 26.49 2.52 -22.09
C LYS A 28 26.48 1.16 -21.40
N GLY A 29 27.42 0.92 -20.47
CA GLY A 29 27.48 -0.27 -19.62
C GLY A 29 26.50 -0.27 -18.45
N PHE A 30 25.90 0.88 -18.10
CA PHE A 30 24.77 0.92 -17.18
C PHE A 30 23.54 0.35 -17.87
N LYS A 31 22.98 -0.69 -17.26
CA LYS A 31 21.68 -1.19 -17.71
C LYS A 31 20.61 -0.14 -17.38
N LYS A 32 19.63 0.02 -18.28
CA LYS A 32 18.49 0.94 -18.06
C LYS A 32 17.86 0.69 -16.69
N VAL A 33 17.46 1.76 -15.99
CA VAL A 33 16.76 1.65 -14.71
C VAL A 33 15.53 0.73 -14.88
N GLY A 34 15.36 -0.23 -13.98
CA GLY A 34 14.32 -1.27 -14.06
C GLY A 34 14.69 -2.52 -14.89
N SER A 35 15.88 -2.56 -15.50
CA SER A 35 16.35 -3.76 -16.18
C SER A 35 16.66 -4.90 -15.20
N ARG A 36 15.95 -6.02 -15.35
CA ARG A 36 16.17 -7.23 -14.57
C ARG A 36 17.32 -8.05 -15.15
N SER A 37 18.16 -8.62 -14.29
CA SER A 37 19.20 -9.57 -14.71
C SER A 37 18.57 -10.81 -15.39
N LYS A 38 19.22 -11.35 -16.42
CA LYS A 38 18.80 -12.59 -17.09
C LYS A 38 18.71 -13.75 -16.08
N VAL A 39 19.68 -13.83 -15.17
CA VAL A 39 19.72 -14.82 -14.08
C VAL A 39 18.50 -14.69 -13.16
N SER A 40 18.12 -13.47 -12.79
CA SER A 40 16.96 -13.24 -11.94
C SER A 40 15.64 -13.60 -12.64
N ARG A 41 15.53 -13.39 -13.96
CA ARG A 41 14.37 -13.84 -14.74
C ARG A 41 14.31 -15.36 -14.78
N GLN A 42 15.41 -16.01 -15.15
CA GLN A 42 15.49 -17.48 -15.19
C GLN A 42 15.17 -18.13 -13.84
N ALA A 43 15.63 -17.55 -12.73
CA ALA A 43 15.30 -18.07 -11.40
C ALA A 43 13.80 -17.94 -11.08
N ILE A 44 13.16 -16.84 -11.50
CA ILE A 44 11.72 -16.64 -11.30
C ILE A 44 10.90 -17.58 -12.21
N ASP A 45 11.30 -17.70 -13.46
CA ASP A 45 10.62 -18.57 -14.44
C ASP A 45 10.68 -20.02 -13.95
N MET A 46 11.86 -20.49 -13.54
CA MET A 46 12.05 -21.83 -12.95
C MET A 46 11.27 -22.03 -11.64
N ALA A 47 11.21 -21.01 -10.78
CA ALA A 47 10.43 -21.08 -9.55
C ALA A 47 8.93 -21.21 -9.86
N ASN A 48 8.42 -20.49 -10.86
CA ASN A 48 7.02 -20.56 -11.28
C ASN A 48 6.70 -21.91 -11.93
N GLU A 49 7.58 -22.42 -12.78
CA GLU A 49 7.43 -23.74 -13.42
C GLU A 49 7.32 -24.88 -12.40
N HIS A 50 8.06 -24.79 -11.29
CA HIS A 50 8.09 -25.82 -10.25
C HIS A 50 7.24 -25.51 -9.03
N ALA A 51 6.48 -24.41 -9.03
CA ALA A 51 5.70 -23.97 -7.87
C ALA A 51 4.74 -25.05 -7.36
N VAL A 52 4.02 -25.73 -8.26
CA VAL A 52 3.08 -26.80 -7.91
C VAL A 52 3.79 -27.98 -7.25
N THR A 53 4.93 -28.39 -7.80
CA THR A 53 5.73 -29.50 -7.25
C THR A 53 6.28 -29.15 -5.87
N ALA A 54 6.79 -27.93 -5.69
CA ALA A 54 7.27 -27.44 -4.39
C ALA A 54 6.14 -27.43 -3.33
N MET A 55 4.92 -27.04 -3.70
CA MET A 55 3.76 -27.09 -2.81
C MET A 55 3.41 -28.53 -2.40
N ASN A 56 3.43 -29.48 -3.33
CA ASN A 56 3.19 -30.89 -3.01
C ASN A 56 4.25 -31.46 -2.06
N MET A 57 5.52 -31.08 -2.24
CA MET A 57 6.60 -31.47 -1.32
C MET A 57 6.41 -30.88 0.07
N LEU A 58 5.97 -29.62 0.18
CA LEU A 58 5.65 -28.99 1.46
C LEU A 58 4.49 -29.69 2.17
N VAL A 59 3.46 -30.12 1.45
CA VAL A 59 2.36 -30.90 2.03
C VAL A 59 2.88 -32.24 2.55
N GLY A 60 3.73 -32.93 1.80
CA GLY A 60 4.38 -34.16 2.25
C GLY A 60 5.20 -33.96 3.54
N ALA A 61 6.00 -32.90 3.60
CA ALA A 61 6.76 -32.55 4.81
C ALA A 61 5.86 -32.24 6.01
N MET A 62 4.76 -31.51 5.79
CA MET A 62 3.75 -31.25 6.82
C MET A 62 3.14 -32.55 7.35
N MET A 63 2.71 -33.45 6.47
CA MET A 63 2.15 -34.75 6.87
C MET A 63 3.17 -35.63 7.60
N GLY A 64 4.47 -35.44 7.33
CA GLY A 64 5.57 -36.05 8.07
C GLY A 64 5.84 -35.43 9.45
N GLY A 65 5.10 -34.40 9.84
CA GLY A 65 5.21 -33.74 11.15
C GLY A 65 6.11 -32.50 11.18
N ASP A 66 6.56 -31.99 10.02
CA ASP A 66 7.30 -30.73 9.97
C ASP A 66 6.36 -29.53 10.23
N LEU A 67 6.42 -29.03 11.47
CA LEU A 67 5.64 -27.87 11.91
C LEU A 67 5.97 -26.59 11.11
N LYS A 68 7.17 -26.49 10.54
CA LYS A 68 7.53 -25.32 9.73
C LYS A 68 6.82 -25.34 8.38
N ALA A 69 6.70 -26.51 7.77
CA ALA A 69 5.90 -26.69 6.55
C ALA A 69 4.41 -26.39 6.83
N ALA A 70 3.89 -26.81 8.00
CA ALA A 70 2.53 -26.48 8.43
C ALA A 70 2.33 -24.95 8.57
N GLU A 71 3.25 -24.26 9.24
CA GLU A 71 3.19 -22.80 9.41
C GLU A 71 3.18 -22.07 8.05
N ILE A 72 4.03 -22.48 7.11
CA ILE A 72 4.10 -21.89 5.77
C ILE A 72 2.77 -22.10 5.03
N LEU A 73 2.24 -23.33 5.03
CA LEU A 73 1.00 -23.65 4.33
C LEU A 73 -0.22 -22.95 4.94
N LEU A 74 -0.27 -22.75 6.27
CA LEU A 74 -1.34 -21.98 6.90
C LEU A 74 -1.28 -20.49 6.55
N LYS A 75 -0.08 -19.89 6.55
CA LYS A 75 0.13 -18.48 6.20
C LYS A 75 -0.30 -18.14 4.78
N TYR A 76 -0.04 -19.03 3.81
CA TYR A 76 -0.36 -18.79 2.41
C TYR A 76 -1.66 -19.44 1.93
N GLY A 77 -2.12 -20.50 2.59
CA GLY A 77 -3.32 -21.25 2.20
C GLY A 77 -4.59 -20.84 2.93
N VAL A 78 -4.49 -20.37 4.19
CA VAL A 78 -5.67 -20.00 5.00
C VAL A 78 -5.72 -18.49 5.24
N ASP A 79 -4.60 -17.88 5.62
CA ASP A 79 -4.53 -16.44 5.95
C ASP A 79 -4.58 -15.52 4.73
N ALA A 80 -4.05 -15.95 3.58
CA ALA A 80 -4.01 -15.13 2.37
C ALA A 80 -5.36 -15.03 1.65
N PHE A 81 -6.25 -16.01 1.86
CA PHE A 81 -7.57 -16.06 1.22
C PHE A 81 -8.70 -15.56 2.11
N LEU A 82 -8.44 -15.31 3.39
CA LEU A 82 -9.42 -14.68 4.25
C LEU A 82 -9.51 -13.19 3.87
N PRO A 83 -10.66 -12.70 3.38
CA PRO A 83 -10.81 -11.29 3.07
C PRO A 83 -10.61 -10.50 4.36
N LYS A 84 -9.51 -9.74 4.46
CA LYS A 84 -9.25 -8.87 5.62
C LYS A 84 -10.24 -7.70 5.71
N SER A 85 -10.96 -7.43 4.62
CA SER A 85 -12.03 -6.45 4.53
C SER A 85 -13.30 -7.18 4.11
N ARG A 86 -14.09 -7.62 5.09
CA ARG A 86 -15.49 -7.98 4.83
C ARG A 86 -16.23 -6.71 4.45
N THR A 87 -17.10 -6.76 3.44
CA THR A 87 -18.04 -5.65 3.18
C THR A 87 -18.92 -5.48 4.41
N VAL A 88 -18.80 -4.32 5.06
CA VAL A 88 -19.67 -3.93 6.15
C VAL A 88 -20.90 -3.27 5.54
N GLU A 89 -22.04 -3.95 5.59
CA GLU A 89 -23.32 -3.34 5.28
C GLU A 89 -23.83 -2.65 6.53
N LEU A 90 -24.01 -1.33 6.46
CA LEU A 90 -24.63 -0.58 7.55
C LEU A 90 -26.15 -0.68 7.38
N PRO A 91 -26.89 -1.14 8.40
CA PRO A 91 -28.34 -1.16 8.34
C PRO A 91 -28.90 0.27 8.28
N ASP A 92 -29.99 0.45 7.53
CA ASP A 92 -30.83 1.66 7.56
C ASP A 92 -30.13 2.99 7.24
N VAL A 93 -29.25 3.02 6.24
CA VAL A 93 -28.66 4.28 5.75
C VAL A 93 -29.64 4.98 4.78
N PRO A 94 -30.07 6.23 5.04
CA PRO A 94 -30.92 6.99 4.12
C PRO A 94 -30.20 7.28 2.78
N GLU A 95 -30.97 7.54 1.71
CA GLU A 95 -30.43 7.72 0.34
C GLU A 95 -29.43 8.89 0.21
N ASN A 96 -29.55 9.91 1.07
CA ASN A 96 -28.59 11.00 1.22
C ASN A 96 -28.34 11.29 2.70
N PRO A 97 -27.50 10.50 3.38
CA PRO A 97 -27.30 10.63 4.80
C PRO A 97 -26.35 11.80 5.10
N THR A 98 -26.63 12.53 6.16
CA THR A 98 -25.65 13.48 6.71
C THR A 98 -24.50 12.73 7.38
N SER A 99 -23.32 13.36 7.49
CA SER A 99 -22.17 12.76 8.18
C SER A 99 -22.48 12.39 9.64
N GLU A 100 -23.40 13.11 10.28
CA GLU A 100 -23.82 12.83 11.66
C GLU A 100 -24.73 11.61 11.76
N GLU A 101 -25.65 11.43 10.82
CA GLU A 101 -26.51 10.25 10.74
C GLU A 101 -25.68 9.00 10.46
N LEU A 102 -24.75 9.05 9.50
CA LEU A 102 -23.80 7.97 9.24
C LEU A 102 -23.00 7.59 10.50
N ALA A 103 -22.47 8.57 11.21
CA ALA A 103 -21.71 8.30 12.44
C ALA A 103 -22.55 7.63 13.52
N LYS A 104 -23.82 8.02 13.68
CA LYS A 104 -24.76 7.38 14.61
C LYS A 104 -25.06 5.94 14.20
N THR A 105 -25.31 5.70 12.91
CA THR A 105 -25.58 4.35 12.39
C THR A 105 -24.38 3.42 12.62
N VAL A 106 -23.15 3.89 12.35
CA VAL A 106 -21.93 3.12 12.62
C VAL A 106 -21.80 2.77 14.10
N LEU A 107 -22.05 3.72 15.00
CA LEU A 107 -21.99 3.46 16.45
C LEU A 107 -23.07 2.47 16.91
N GLN A 108 -24.28 2.56 16.36
CA GLN A 108 -25.37 1.62 16.66
C GLN A 108 -25.04 0.21 16.18
N ALA A 109 -24.53 0.06 14.95
CA ALA A 109 -24.09 -1.23 14.43
C ALA A 109 -22.97 -1.86 15.28
N ALA A 110 -22.05 -1.03 15.79
CA ALA A 110 -20.99 -1.49 16.68
C ALA A 110 -21.53 -1.97 18.04
N TRP A 111 -22.51 -1.26 18.61
CA TRP A 111 -23.18 -1.67 19.84
C TRP A 111 -24.05 -2.92 19.68
N ALA A 112 -24.67 -3.09 18.52
CA ALA A 112 -25.42 -4.30 18.17
C ALA A 112 -24.51 -5.53 17.94
N GLY A 113 -23.20 -5.31 17.80
CA GLY A 113 -22.22 -6.37 17.53
C GLY A 113 -22.21 -6.84 16.07
N GLU A 114 -22.83 -6.08 15.17
CA GLU A 114 -22.84 -6.38 13.73
C GLU A 114 -21.50 -6.08 13.06
N ILE A 115 -20.80 -5.07 13.60
CA ILE A 115 -19.45 -4.67 13.17
C ILE A 115 -18.49 -4.66 14.36
N SER A 116 -17.22 -4.93 14.11
CA SER A 116 -16.21 -4.87 15.16
C SER A 116 -15.90 -3.42 15.57
N PRO A 117 -15.44 -3.17 16.81
CA PRO A 117 -15.04 -1.83 17.25
C PRO A 117 -13.92 -1.22 16.40
N ASP A 118 -13.03 -2.05 15.84
CA ASP A 118 -11.94 -1.58 14.98
C ASP A 118 -12.47 -1.13 13.61
N GLU A 119 -13.39 -1.89 13.00
CA GLU A 119 -14.09 -1.48 11.77
C GLU A 119 -14.90 -0.20 11.99
N ALA A 120 -15.60 -0.08 13.13
CA ALA A 120 -16.35 1.11 13.48
C ALA A 120 -15.45 2.35 13.59
N LYS A 121 -14.27 2.21 14.20
CA LYS A 121 -13.28 3.28 14.29
C LYS A 121 -12.80 3.73 12.91
N GLN A 122 -12.45 2.78 12.03
CA GLN A 122 -12.01 3.09 10.66
C GLN A 122 -13.10 3.82 9.86
N LEU A 123 -14.36 3.41 10.00
CA LEU A 123 -15.50 4.06 9.35
C LEU A 123 -15.72 5.50 9.88
N LEU A 124 -15.64 5.71 11.19
CA LEU A 124 -15.77 7.04 11.80
C LEU A 124 -14.63 7.99 11.39
N GLU A 125 -13.40 7.49 11.27
CA GLU A 125 -12.26 8.26 10.76
C GLU A 125 -12.49 8.70 9.31
N ALA A 126 -12.99 7.80 8.45
CA ALA A 126 -13.33 8.13 7.06
C ALA A 126 -14.43 9.19 6.96
N ILE A 127 -15.49 9.07 7.78
CA ILE A 127 -16.58 10.06 7.84
C ILE A 127 -16.04 11.43 8.27
N THR A 128 -15.20 11.46 9.31
CA THR A 128 -14.63 12.71 9.83
C THR A 128 -13.72 13.38 8.79
N ALA A 129 -12.89 12.61 8.09
CA ALA A 129 -12.07 13.12 7.00
C ALA A 129 -12.92 13.76 5.89
N SER A 130 -14.05 13.14 5.53
CA SER A 130 -14.96 13.70 4.52
C SER A 130 -15.60 15.02 4.97
N LYS A 131 -16.01 15.11 6.25
CA LYS A 131 -16.61 16.32 6.82
C LYS A 131 -15.63 17.49 6.84
N ASN A 132 -14.39 17.23 7.28
CA ASN A 132 -13.35 18.26 7.31
C ASN A 132 -13.06 18.84 5.91
N ILE A 133 -13.05 18.01 4.86
CA ILE A 133 -12.86 18.46 3.48
C ILE A 133 -13.96 19.45 3.05
N VAL A 134 -15.22 19.16 3.41
CA VAL A 134 -16.35 20.04 3.10
C VAL A 134 -16.28 21.34 3.93
N GLU A 135 -16.00 21.24 5.21
CA GLU A 135 -15.87 22.40 6.09
C GLU A 135 -14.72 23.32 5.65
N ASP A 136 -13.56 22.77 5.29
CA ASP A 136 -12.42 23.53 4.78
C ASP A 136 -12.76 24.29 3.50
N ALA A 137 -13.50 23.65 2.57
CA ALA A 137 -13.96 24.29 1.35
C ALA A 137 -14.93 25.46 1.62
N ASP A 138 -15.84 25.29 2.58
CA ASP A 138 -16.78 26.33 2.97
C ASP A 138 -16.12 27.49 3.73
N LEU A 139 -15.12 27.18 4.58
CA LEU A 139 -14.30 28.18 5.25
C LEU A 139 -13.51 29.01 4.23
N LEU A 140 -12.90 28.36 3.21
CA LEU A 140 -12.19 29.05 2.13
C LEU A 140 -13.11 30.05 1.41
N ARG A 141 -14.31 29.62 1.00
CA ARG A 141 -15.31 30.48 0.35
C ARG A 141 -15.76 31.65 1.22
N ARG A 142 -15.83 31.47 2.55
CA ARG A 142 -16.18 32.54 3.48
C ARG A 142 -15.03 33.53 3.61
N VAL A 143 -13.78 33.06 3.67
CA VAL A 143 -12.59 33.91 3.69
C VAL A 143 -12.50 34.74 2.41
N GLU A 144 -12.62 34.12 1.24
CA GLU A 144 -12.59 34.83 -0.06
C GLU A 144 -13.65 35.94 -0.14
N ARG A 145 -14.89 35.66 0.28
CA ARG A 145 -15.96 36.68 0.32
C ARG A 145 -15.64 37.84 1.27
N LEU A 146 -15.06 37.55 2.42
CA LEU A 146 -14.65 38.57 3.39
C LEU A 146 -13.49 39.41 2.85
N GLU A 147 -12.53 38.79 2.17
CA GLU A 147 -11.41 39.51 1.54
C GLU A 147 -11.87 40.43 0.42
N VAL A 148 -12.83 40.02 -0.41
CA VAL A 148 -13.44 40.87 -1.44
C VAL A 148 -14.18 42.05 -0.81
N THR A 149 -14.93 41.80 0.27
CA THR A 149 -15.71 42.85 0.97
C THR A 149 -14.82 43.87 1.69
N LYS A 150 -13.64 43.46 2.15
CA LYS A 150 -12.71 44.34 2.90
C LYS A 150 -11.73 45.10 2.00
N ARG A 151 -11.54 44.65 0.75
CA ARG A 151 -10.66 45.30 -0.25
C ARG A 151 -11.40 46.22 -1.22
N GLY A 152 -12.74 46.17 -1.28
CA GLY A 152 -13.58 47.18 -1.95
C GLY A 152 -13.92 48.34 -1.01
#